data_AF-A0A928YRV6-F1
#
_entry.id   AF-A0A928YRV6-F1
#
_cell.length_a   1.000
_cell.length_b   1.000
_cell.length_c   1.000
_cell.angle_alpha   90.00
_cell.angle_beta   90.00
_cell.angle_gamma   90.00
#
_symmetry.space_group_name_H-M   'P 1'
#
loop_
_entity.id
_entity.type
_entity.pdbx_description
1 polymer ?
#
loop_
_entity_poly.entity_id
_entity_poly.type
_entity_poly.pdbx_seq_one_letter_code
_entity_poly.pdbx_strand_id
1 'polypeptide(L)'
;MNTKTKNIIGWVLAGLVAFVLIASGVQKLIGSPEMVEQSAKMGGLATLRILGTLELVIAVLYLIPRTGVLGTLLAVAYMGGAMATHLVGGMPILIPTIIQILIWITSAIRFPELTTRLVGSKP
;
A
#
# COMPACT_ATOMS: atom_id res chain seq x y z
N MET A 1 -1.58 9.79 -24.75
CA MET A 1 -2.71 10.01 -23.83
C MET A 1 -2.73 11.48 -23.43
N ASN A 2 -3.89 12.13 -23.46
CA ASN A 2 -4.01 13.52 -23.01
C ASN A 2 -3.69 13.64 -21.50
N THR A 3 -3.00 14.71 -21.10
CA THR A 3 -2.65 15.02 -19.69
C THR A 3 -3.87 14.95 -18.76
N LYS A 4 -5.05 15.40 -19.20
CA LYS A 4 -6.29 15.32 -18.41
C LYS A 4 -6.67 13.87 -18.11
N THR A 5 -6.66 13.01 -19.13
CA THR A 5 -6.96 11.57 -19.00
C THR A 5 -5.95 10.89 -18.07
N LYS A 6 -4.65 11.21 -18.19
CA LYS A 6 -3.60 10.69 -17.32
C LYS A 6 -3.86 11.03 -15.85
N ASN A 7 -4.22 12.29 -15.58
CA ASN A 7 -4.47 12.76 -14.22
C ASN A 7 -5.70 12.10 -13.60
N ILE A 8 -6.79 11.94 -14.35
CA ILE A 8 -8.00 11.26 -13.87
C ILE A 8 -7.68 9.80 -13.52
N ILE A 9 -7.03 9.06 -14.42
CA ILE A 9 -6.63 7.67 -14.18
C ILE A 9 -5.73 7.57 -12.94
N GLY A 10 -4.75 8.47 -12.82
CA GLY A 10 -3.86 8.50 -11.66
C GLY A 10 -4.60 8.68 -10.35
N TRP A 11 -5.58 9.58 -10.29
CA TRP A 11 -6.36 9.81 -9.07
C TRP A 11 -7.35 8.69 -8.75
N VAL A 12 -7.99 8.10 -9.76
CA VAL A 12 -8.88 6.94 -9.56
C VAL A 12 -8.08 5.76 -8.99
N LEU A 13 -6.93 5.46 -9.58
CA LEU A 13 -6.06 4.38 -9.11
C LEU A 13 -5.48 4.68 -7.71
N ALA A 14 -5.11 5.94 -7.43
CA ALA A 14 -4.66 6.31 -6.08
C ALA A 14 -5.77 6.21 -5.04
N GLY A 15 -7.00 6.58 -5.39
CA GLY A 15 -8.16 6.35 -4.54
C GLY A 15 -8.35 4.87 -4.23
N LEU A 16 -8.18 3.99 -5.22
CA LEU A 16 -8.28 2.55 -5.03
C LEU A 16 -7.17 1.99 -4.11
N VAL A 17 -5.91 2.38 -4.33
CA VAL A 17 -4.80 1.98 -3.45
C VAL A 17 -5.03 2.47 -2.02
N ALA A 18 -5.38 3.74 -1.86
CA ALA A 18 -5.63 4.32 -0.54
C ALA A 18 -6.82 3.65 0.14
N PHE A 19 -7.89 3.35 -0.60
CA PHE A 19 -9.06 2.64 -0.06
C PHE A 19 -8.68 1.28 0.51
N VAL A 20 -7.89 0.48 -0.22
CA VAL A 20 -7.45 -0.84 0.27
C VAL A 20 -6.62 -0.72 1.55
N LEU A 21 -5.65 0.21 1.58
CA LEU A 21 -4.81 0.43 2.76
C LEU A 21 -5.62 0.96 3.95
N ILE A 22 -6.53 1.90 3.72
CA ILE A 22 -7.39 2.47 4.75
C ILE A 22 -8.34 1.41 5.31
N ALA A 23 -9.02 0.66 4.45
CA ALA A 23 -9.93 -0.40 4.87
C ALA A 23 -9.20 -1.44 5.72
N SER A 24 -8.01 -1.90 5.27
CA SER A 24 -7.21 -2.85 6.03
C SER A 24 -6.72 -2.27 7.37
N GLY A 25 -6.26 -1.02 7.37
CA GLY A 25 -5.77 -0.35 8.58
C GLY A 25 -6.86 -0.14 9.61
N VAL A 26 -8.04 0.32 9.18
CA VAL A 26 -9.23 0.47 10.05
C VAL A 26 -9.64 -0.88 10.62
N GLN A 27 -9.65 -1.95 9.81
CA GLN A 27 -10.00 -3.29 10.28
C GLN A 27 -9.02 -3.78 11.37
N LYS A 28 -7.71 -3.52 11.23
CA LYS A 28 -6.69 -3.85 12.23
C LYS A 28 -6.83 -3.03 13.52
N LEU A 29 -7.34 -1.79 13.44
CA LEU A 29 -7.58 -0.94 14.62
C LEU A 29 -8.83 -1.35 15.40
N ILE A 30 -9.92 -1.68 14.69
CA ILE A 30 -11.17 -2.14 15.31
C ILE A 30 -10.97 -3.54 15.91
N GLY A 31 -10.34 -4.44 15.16
CA GLY A 31 -10.12 -5.83 15.53
C GLY A 31 -11.42 -6.64 15.55
N SER A 32 -11.59 -7.57 14.59
CA SER A 32 -12.67 -8.56 14.68
C SER A 32 -12.31 -9.66 15.71
N PRO A 33 -13.28 -10.40 16.25
CA PRO A 33 -13.01 -11.52 17.17
C PRO A 33 -12.02 -12.54 16.58
N GLU A 34 -12.16 -12.84 15.28
CA GLU A 34 -11.25 -13.73 14.56
C GLU A 34 -9.83 -13.16 14.44
N MET A 35 -9.70 -11.84 14.20
CA MET A 35 -8.39 -11.18 14.19
C MET A 35 -7.75 -11.12 15.58
N VAL A 36 -8.55 -10.99 16.64
CA VAL A 36 -8.04 -11.00 18.02
C VAL A 36 -7.41 -12.36 18.33
N GLU A 37 -8.07 -13.46 17.97
CA GLU A 37 -7.55 -14.80 18.17
C GLU A 37 -6.29 -15.07 17.34
N GLN A 38 -6.29 -14.67 16.06
CA GLN A 38 -5.11 -14.78 15.20
C GLN A 38 -3.95 -13.88 15.66
N SER A 39 -4.25 -12.70 16.22
CA SER A 39 -3.25 -11.75 16.69
C SER A 39 -2.35 -12.35 17.78
N ALA A 40 -2.89 -13.23 18.63
CA ALA A 40 -2.12 -13.85 19.70
C ALA A 40 -0.87 -14.59 19.16
N LYS A 41 -0.95 -15.14 17.94
CA LYS A 41 0.16 -15.83 17.27
C LYS A 41 1.10 -14.87 16.53
N MET A 42 0.72 -13.60 16.37
CA MET A 42 1.39 -12.59 15.56
C MET A 42 1.82 -11.34 16.36
N GLY A 43 2.08 -11.50 17.67
CA GLY A 43 2.55 -10.42 18.54
C GLY A 43 1.43 -9.61 19.23
N GLY A 44 0.19 -10.09 19.17
CA GLY A 44 -0.96 -9.57 19.90
C GLY A 44 -1.61 -8.32 19.31
N LEU A 45 -2.65 -7.84 19.99
CA LEU A 45 -3.46 -6.69 19.57
C LEU A 45 -2.68 -5.38 19.44
N ALA A 46 -1.65 -5.18 20.28
CA ALA A 46 -0.80 -4.01 20.18
C ALA A 46 -0.07 -3.95 18.83
N THR A 47 0.47 -5.08 18.38
CA THR A 47 1.14 -5.21 17.08
C THR A 47 0.16 -4.95 15.93
N LEU A 48 -1.04 -5.52 15.99
CA LEU A 48 -2.07 -5.25 14.97
C LEU A 48 -2.42 -3.77 14.88
N ARG A 49 -2.58 -3.09 16.02
CA ARG A 49 -2.89 -1.66 16.05
C ARG A 49 -1.76 -0.83 15.43
N ILE A 50 -0.50 -1.15 15.73
CA ILE A 50 0.67 -0.48 15.13
C ILE A 50 0.67 -0.66 13.60
N LEU A 51 0.45 -1.88 13.11
CA LEU A 51 0.37 -2.15 11.67
C LEU A 51 -0.79 -1.39 11.01
N GLY A 52 -1.95 -1.35 11.67
CA GLY A 52 -3.10 -0.61 11.17
C GLY A 52 -2.85 0.90 11.11
N THR A 53 -2.25 1.48 12.15
CA THR A 53 -1.84 2.89 12.14
C THR A 53 -0.82 3.18 11.03
N LEU A 54 0.14 2.27 10.82
CA LEU A 54 1.13 2.41 9.74
C LEU A 54 0.45 2.43 8.36
N GLU A 55 -0.51 1.55 8.09
CA GLU A 55 -1.26 1.55 6.83
C GLU A 55 -2.00 2.87 6.60
N LEU A 56 -2.61 3.45 7.64
CA LEU A 56 -3.29 4.74 7.53
C LEU A 56 -2.32 5.88 7.24
N VAL A 57 -1.17 5.92 7.92
CA VAL A 57 -0.12 6.91 7.68
C VAL A 57 0.40 6.80 6.25
N ILE A 58 0.66 5.58 5.78
CA ILE A 58 1.09 5.32 4.40
C ILE A 58 0.04 5.81 3.41
N ALA A 59 -1.23 5.50 3.62
CA ALA A 59 -2.31 5.92 2.73
C ALA A 59 -2.43 7.45 2.64
N VAL A 60 -2.32 8.15 3.77
CA VAL A 60 -2.32 9.63 3.82
C VAL A 60 -1.14 10.21 3.05
N LEU A 61 0.08 9.72 3.33
CA LEU A 61 1.29 10.16 2.64
C LEU A 61 1.22 9.89 1.14
N TYR A 62 0.65 8.75 0.75
CA TYR A 62 0.48 8.33 -0.64
C TYR A 62 -0.51 9.23 -1.39
N LEU A 63 -1.62 9.65 -0.76
CA LEU A 63 -2.61 10.51 -1.38
C LEU A 63 -2.10 11.94 -1.61
N ILE A 64 -1.36 12.50 -0.64
CA ILE A 64 -0.85 13.87 -0.72
C ILE A 64 0.25 13.95 -1.80
N PRO A 65 0.06 14.72 -2.90
CA PRO A 65 1.00 14.72 -4.03
C PRO A 65 2.45 15.06 -3.65
N ARG A 66 2.62 15.97 -2.69
CA ARG A 66 3.95 16.42 -2.21
C ARG A 66 4.74 15.34 -1.48
N THR A 67 4.05 14.37 -0.87
CA THR A 67 4.66 13.26 -0.11
C THR A 67 4.44 11.91 -0.79
N GLY A 68 3.81 11.90 -1.97
CA GLY A 68 3.31 10.69 -2.60
C GLY A 68 4.41 9.67 -2.92
N VAL A 69 5.60 10.13 -3.33
CA VAL A 69 6.77 9.27 -3.55
C VAL A 69 7.21 8.58 -2.25
N LEU A 70 7.23 9.29 -1.13
CA LEU A 70 7.53 8.69 0.18
C LEU A 70 6.46 7.66 0.56
N GLY A 71 5.18 8.00 0.35
CA GLY A 71 4.07 7.07 0.54
C GLY A 71 4.22 5.80 -0.31
N THR A 72 4.66 5.92 -1.57
CA THR A 72 4.94 4.77 -2.45
C THR A 72 6.02 3.87 -1.85
N LEU A 73 7.15 4.44 -1.43
CA LEU A 73 8.26 3.66 -0.89
C LEU A 73 7.85 2.90 0.37
N LEU A 74 7.12 3.55 1.27
CA LEU A 74 6.61 2.91 2.48
C LEU A 74 5.56 1.84 2.16
N ALA A 75 4.68 2.08 1.19
CA ALA A 75 3.67 1.10 0.77
C ALA A 75 4.33 -0.16 0.18
N VAL A 76 5.36 0.01 -0.66
CA VAL A 76 6.15 -1.10 -1.22
C VAL A 76 6.87 -1.87 -0.10
N ALA A 77 7.51 -1.19 0.84
CA ALA A 77 8.19 -1.84 1.96
C ALA A 77 7.21 -2.63 2.84
N TYR A 78 6.06 -2.03 3.16
CA TYR A 78 5.02 -2.66 3.96
C TYR A 78 4.42 -3.90 3.28
N MET A 79 4.08 -3.81 2.00
CA MET A 79 3.57 -4.94 1.21
C MET A 79 4.63 -6.05 1.06
N GLY A 80 5.91 -5.70 0.91
CA GLY A 80 7.02 -6.66 0.96
C GLY A 80 7.05 -7.46 2.27
N GLY A 81 6.92 -6.77 3.41
CA GLY A 81 6.82 -7.41 4.73
C GLY A 81 5.56 -8.28 4.89
N ALA A 82 4.42 -7.82 4.35
CA ALA A 82 3.18 -8.59 4.36
C ALA A 82 3.33 -9.90 3.57
N MET A 83 3.90 -9.86 2.36
CA MET A 83 4.16 -11.05 1.56
C MET A 83 5.11 -12.02 2.26
N ALA A 84 6.20 -11.52 2.86
CA ALA A 84 7.13 -12.36 3.61
C ALA A 84 6.43 -13.06 4.80
N THR A 85 5.60 -12.34 5.54
CA THR A 85 4.81 -12.89 6.65
C THR A 85 3.82 -13.96 6.16
N HIS A 86 3.17 -13.72 5.02
CA HIS A 86 2.27 -14.70 4.41
C HIS A 86 3.01 -15.98 4.00
N LEU A 87 4.18 -15.87 3.35
CA LEU A 87 4.99 -17.03 2.96
C LEU A 87 5.44 -17.85 4.17
N VAL A 88 5.97 -17.19 5.21
CA VAL A 88 6.39 -17.86 6.45
C VAL A 88 5.21 -18.52 7.16
N GLY A 89 4.03 -17.89 7.12
CA GLY A 89 2.80 -18.42 7.70
C GLY A 89 2.07 -19.45 6.83
N GLY A 90 2.59 -19.83 5.65
CA GLY A 90 1.93 -20.74 4.73
C GLY A 90 0.63 -20.20 4.12
N MET A 91 0.43 -18.88 4.14
CA MET A 91 -0.75 -18.20 3.63
C MET A 91 -0.58 -17.78 2.16
N PRO A 92 -1.67 -17.67 1.37
CA PRO A 92 -1.60 -17.20 -0.01
C PRO A 92 -1.05 -15.78 -0.14
N ILE A 93 -0.19 -15.55 -1.13
CA ILE A 93 0.43 -14.23 -1.43
C ILE A 93 -0.22 -13.49 -2.60
N LEU A 94 -1.24 -14.06 -3.24
CA LEU A 94 -1.81 -13.51 -4.48
C LEU A 94 -2.37 -12.10 -4.26
N ILE A 95 -3.15 -11.92 -3.19
CA ILE A 95 -3.77 -10.62 -2.86
C ILE A 95 -2.74 -9.52 -2.58
N PRO A 96 -1.76 -9.70 -1.64
CA PRO A 96 -0.74 -8.68 -1.43
C PRO A 96 0.12 -8.42 -2.67
N THR A 97 0.37 -9.43 -3.51
CA THR A 97 1.05 -9.26 -4.81
C THR A 97 0.26 -8.36 -5.76
N ILE A 98 -1.06 -8.56 -5.89
CA ILE A 98 -1.91 -7.72 -6.75
C ILE A 98 -1.92 -6.27 -6.24
N ILE A 99 -2.01 -6.06 -4.93
CA ILE A 99 -1.96 -4.73 -4.31
C ILE A 99 -0.59 -4.08 -4.59
N GLN A 100 0.49 -4.84 -4.45
CA GLN A 100 1.85 -4.37 -4.73
C GLN A 100 2.02 -3.92 -6.19
N ILE A 101 1.48 -4.68 -7.15
CA ILE A 101 1.49 -4.32 -8.58
C ILE A 101 0.68 -3.04 -8.80
N LEU A 102 -0.50 -2.93 -8.18
CA LEU A 102 -1.35 -1.76 -8.28
C LEU A 102 -0.66 -0.49 -7.74
N ILE A 103 0.04 -0.59 -6.61
CA ILE A 103 0.85 0.50 -6.05
C ILE A 103 1.90 0.97 -7.07
N TRP A 104 2.63 0.05 -7.69
CA TRP A 104 3.65 0.38 -8.70
C TRP A 104 3.07 1.07 -9.93
N ILE A 105 2.01 0.49 -10.53
CA ILE A 105 1.35 1.06 -11.71
C ILE A 105 0.84 2.48 -11.41
N THR A 106 0.15 2.63 -10.30
CA THR A 106 -0.41 3.92 -9.88
C THR A 106 0.69 4.96 -9.65
N SER A 107 1.78 4.56 -8.98
CA SER A 107 2.91 5.44 -8.67
C SER A 107 3.66 5.86 -9.92
N ALA A 108 3.87 4.95 -10.88
CA ALA A 108 4.51 5.24 -12.16
C ALA A 108 3.70 6.25 -13.00
N ILE A 109 2.37 6.22 -12.88
CA ILE A 109 1.48 7.18 -13.54
C ILE A 109 1.49 8.54 -12.84
N ARG A 110 1.44 8.56 -11.50
CA ARG A 110 1.32 9.79 -10.69
C ARG A 110 2.62 10.55 -10.50
N PHE A 111 3.76 9.85 -10.44
CA PHE A 111 5.06 10.42 -10.09
C PHE A 111 6.06 10.19 -11.23
N PRO A 112 6.13 11.10 -12.23
CA PRO A 112 7.06 10.97 -13.35
C PRO A 112 8.52 10.88 -12.90
N GLU A 113 8.89 11.57 -11.82
CA GLU A 113 10.20 11.52 -11.18
C GLU A 113 10.66 10.10 -10.85
N LEU A 114 9.75 9.27 -10.31
CA LEU A 114 10.01 7.87 -10.00
C LEU A 114 10.32 7.09 -11.28
N THR A 115 9.48 7.24 -12.30
CA THR A 115 9.62 6.55 -13.58
C THR A 115 10.89 6.98 -14.32
N THR A 116 11.19 8.28 -14.36
CA THR A 116 12.40 8.82 -14.99
C THR A 116 13.67 8.30 -14.32
N ARG A 117 13.67 8.15 -12.98
CA ARG A 117 14.81 7.59 -12.25
C ARG A 117 15.01 6.10 -12.49
N LEU A 118 13.92 5.32 -12.59
CA LEU A 118 13.99 3.86 -12.70
C LEU A 118 14.26 3.38 -14.14
N VAL A 119 13.65 4.03 -15.13
CA VAL A 119 13.73 3.61 -16.54
C VAL A 119 14.78 4.43 -17.32
N GLY A 120 15.28 5.50 -16.72
CA GLY A 120 16.13 6.49 -17.39
C GLY A 120 15.29 7.45 -18.25
N SER A 121 15.79 8.66 -18.45
CA SER A 121 15.32 9.49 -19.58
C SER A 121 15.79 8.80 -20.85
N LYS A 122 14.88 8.41 -21.75
CA LYS A 122 15.30 8.14 -23.14
C LYS A 122 16.09 9.38 -23.62
N PRO A 123 17.29 9.21 -24.18
CA PRO A 123 18.01 10.31 -24.81
C PRO A 123 17.18 10.93 -25.94
#